data_AF-A0A973SXL6-F1
#
_entry.id   AF-A0A973SXL6-F1
#
_cell.length_a   1.000
_cell.length_b   1.000
_cell.length_c   1.000
_cell.angle_alpha   90.00
_cell.angle_beta   90.00
_cell.angle_gamma   90.00
#
_symmetry.space_group_name_H-M   'P 1'
#
loop_
_entity.id
_entity.type
_entity.pdbx_description
1 polymer ?
#
loop_
_entity_poly.entity_id
_entity_poly.type
_entity_poly.pdbx_seq_one_letter_code
_entity_poly.pdbx_strand_id
1 'polypeptide(L)'
;MVVPLVVGLVIGAAGVGAGWALGGDGGTPAPGSGPAGDAHAACQVLDGFDESAYAAKGAEGDVARNRLAAAQVLSASAAAGSAAYKPLADAVRDSVDRYARLFEFDAKARQDLAEARRICGTL
;
A
#
# COMPACT_ATOMS: atom_id res chain seq x y z
N MET A 1 -10.72 -50.24 3.46
CA MET A 1 -9.56 -49.83 2.63
C MET A 1 -9.56 -48.30 2.57
N VAL A 2 -8.60 -47.63 3.21
CA VAL A 2 -8.49 -46.16 3.27
C VAL A 2 -7.07 -45.77 2.89
N VAL A 3 -6.80 -45.52 1.60
CA VAL A 3 -5.57 -44.90 1.06
C VAL A 3 -5.97 -44.34 -0.33
N PRO A 4 -5.78 -43.04 -0.65
CA PRO A 4 -4.52 -42.32 -0.45
C PRO A 4 -4.65 -40.89 0.09
N LEU A 5 -4.02 -40.66 1.24
CA LEU A 5 -3.75 -39.33 1.77
C LEU A 5 -2.23 -39.20 2.00
N VAL A 6 -1.42 -39.48 0.97
CA VAL A 6 0.07 -39.46 1.13
C VAL A 6 0.82 -38.87 -0.08
N VAL A 7 0.19 -38.69 -1.26
CA VAL A 7 0.94 -38.21 -2.44
C VAL A 7 1.18 -36.68 -2.43
N GLY A 8 0.42 -35.91 -1.66
CA GLY A 8 0.55 -34.44 -1.62
C GLY A 8 1.71 -33.90 -0.78
N LEU A 9 2.36 -34.72 0.07
CA LEU A 9 3.28 -34.22 1.11
C LEU A 9 4.77 -34.28 0.72
N VAL A 10 5.14 -34.91 -0.39
CA VAL A 10 6.56 -35.23 -0.69
C VAL A 10 7.21 -34.30 -1.72
N ILE A 11 6.43 -33.50 -2.48
CA ILE A 11 6.98 -32.57 -3.49
C ILE A 11 7.21 -31.14 -2.95
N GLY A 12 6.79 -30.84 -1.71
CA GLY A 12 6.95 -29.51 -1.11
C GLY A 12 8.24 -29.27 -0.32
N ALA A 13 9.04 -30.30 -0.03
CA ALA A 13 10.09 -30.20 1.00
C ALA A 13 11.54 -30.33 0.48
N ALA A 14 11.75 -30.49 -0.84
CA ALA A 14 13.08 -30.74 -1.41
C ALA A 14 13.76 -29.54 -2.09
N GLY A 15 13.14 -28.35 -2.10
CA GLY A 15 13.73 -27.14 -2.65
C GLY A 15 13.94 -26.09 -1.56
N VAL A 16 15.19 -25.66 -1.36
CA VAL A 16 15.64 -24.48 -0.59
C VAL A 16 15.83 -24.64 0.94
N GLY A 17 16.71 -25.57 1.32
CA GLY A 17 17.52 -25.38 2.52
C GLY A 17 18.69 -24.40 2.27
N ALA A 18 19.12 -23.72 3.34
CA ALA A 18 20.33 -22.90 3.51
C ALA A 18 20.25 -21.37 3.22
N GLY A 19 19.25 -20.68 3.77
CA GLY A 19 19.14 -19.22 3.69
C GLY A 19 19.14 -18.42 5.01
N TRP A 20 18.51 -18.90 6.09
CA TRP A 20 18.21 -18.01 7.22
C TRP A 20 18.39 -18.70 8.57
N ALA A 21 19.55 -18.49 9.18
CA ALA A 21 19.87 -18.95 10.52
C ALA A 21 19.92 -17.80 11.56
N LEU A 22 19.56 -16.56 11.22
CA LEU A 22 19.57 -15.45 12.19
C LEU A 22 18.44 -14.46 11.88
N GLY A 23 17.46 -14.39 12.78
CA GLY A 23 16.40 -13.37 12.77
C GLY A 23 15.07 -13.95 13.25
N GLY A 24 14.80 -13.82 14.54
CA GLY A 24 13.69 -14.46 15.25
C GLY A 24 12.28 -14.05 14.80
N ASP A 25 11.38 -15.03 14.97
CA ASP A 25 10.01 -14.95 15.47
C ASP A 25 9.13 -13.77 14.97
N GLY A 26 8.18 -13.94 14.05
CA GLY A 26 7.65 -15.17 13.45
C GLY A 26 6.52 -14.85 12.46
N GLY A 27 6.37 -15.74 11.48
CA GLY A 27 5.33 -15.71 10.46
C GLY A 27 5.94 -15.41 9.09
N THR A 28 5.95 -16.41 8.20
CA THR A 28 6.17 -16.19 6.76
C THR A 28 5.21 -15.09 6.32
N PRO A 29 5.71 -13.90 5.91
CA PRO A 29 4.83 -12.82 5.49
C PRO A 29 4.00 -13.36 4.32
N ALA A 30 2.67 -13.25 4.41
CA ALA A 30 1.81 -13.56 3.27
C ALA A 30 2.32 -12.77 2.05
N PRO A 31 2.27 -13.32 0.82
CA PRO A 31 2.64 -12.56 -0.37
C PRO A 31 1.84 -11.24 -0.41
N GLY A 32 2.56 -10.11 -0.38
CA GLY A 32 1.98 -8.77 -0.26
C GLY A 32 2.01 -8.13 1.14
N SER A 33 2.63 -8.78 2.13
CA SER A 33 2.88 -8.16 3.44
C SER A 33 4.29 -7.56 3.52
N GLY A 34 4.41 -6.41 4.18
CA GLY A 34 5.64 -5.67 4.34
C GLY A 34 5.69 -4.38 3.52
N PRO A 35 6.80 -3.62 3.59
CA PRO A 35 6.83 -2.22 3.15
C PRO A 35 6.54 -2.04 1.66
N ALA A 36 7.02 -2.95 0.82
CA ALA A 36 6.73 -2.95 -0.61
C ALA A 36 5.25 -3.23 -0.91
N GLY A 37 4.65 -4.19 -0.19
CA GLY A 37 3.24 -4.52 -0.32
C GLY A 37 2.33 -3.34 0.03
N ASP A 38 2.64 -2.66 1.14
CA ASP A 38 1.92 -1.45 1.55
C ASP A 38 2.07 -0.32 0.52
N ALA A 39 3.27 -0.12 -0.05
CA ALA A 39 3.50 0.88 -1.09
C ALA A 39 2.68 0.58 -2.36
N HIS A 40 2.70 -0.67 -2.84
CA HIS A 40 1.91 -1.06 -3.99
C HIS A 40 0.40 -0.95 -3.73
N ALA A 41 -0.06 -1.31 -2.53
CA ALA A 41 -1.47 -1.15 -2.15
C ALA A 41 -1.87 0.33 -2.11
N ALA A 42 -1.03 1.22 -1.57
CA ALA A 42 -1.26 2.66 -1.62
C ALA A 42 -1.38 3.15 -3.08
N CYS A 43 -0.48 2.70 -3.95
CA CYS A 43 -0.48 3.07 -5.37
C CYS A 43 -1.72 2.59 -6.13
N GLN A 44 -2.17 1.36 -5.90
CA GLN A 44 -3.41 0.84 -6.50
C GLN A 44 -4.62 1.68 -6.09
N VAL A 45 -4.66 2.17 -4.85
CA VAL A 45 -5.75 3.03 -4.38
C VAL A 45 -5.66 4.43 -4.99
N LEU A 46 -4.45 4.98 -5.15
CA LEU A 46 -4.22 6.30 -5.77
C LEU A 46 -4.54 6.35 -7.27
N ASP A 47 -4.34 5.24 -7.99
CA ASP A 47 -4.65 5.13 -9.42
C ASP A 47 -6.16 5.34 -9.69
N GLY A 48 -7.00 4.80 -8.81
CA GLY A 48 -8.46 4.94 -8.87
C GLY A 48 -9.02 6.11 -8.06
N PHE A 49 -8.19 7.05 -7.59
CA PHE A 49 -8.64 8.20 -6.81
C PHE A 49 -8.85 9.43 -7.69
N ASP A 50 -10.08 9.96 -7.66
CA ASP A 50 -10.47 11.23 -8.27
C ASP A 50 -10.73 12.26 -7.17
N GLU A 51 -9.97 13.36 -7.20
CA GLU A 51 -10.08 14.48 -6.27
C GLU A 51 -11.48 15.12 -6.27
N SER A 52 -12.20 15.10 -7.41
CA SER A 52 -13.54 15.68 -7.53
C SER A 52 -14.60 14.86 -6.80
N ALA A 53 -14.42 13.53 -6.72
CA ALA A 53 -15.31 12.64 -6.00
C ALA A 53 -15.21 12.83 -4.47
N TYR A 54 -14.11 13.38 -3.95
CA TYR A 54 -13.89 13.53 -2.51
C TYR A 54 -14.94 14.40 -1.81
N ALA A 55 -15.42 15.44 -2.50
CA ALA A 55 -16.45 16.35 -1.99
C ALA A 55 -17.88 15.88 -2.32
N ALA A 56 -18.04 14.77 -3.06
CA ALA A 56 -19.35 14.22 -3.37
C ALA A 56 -20.09 13.79 -2.10
N LYS A 57 -21.42 13.84 -2.15
CA LYS A 57 -22.30 13.38 -1.08
C LYS A 57 -22.64 11.90 -1.28
N GLY A 58 -22.92 11.21 -0.19
CA GLY A 58 -23.29 9.79 -0.20
C GLY A 58 -22.12 8.87 -0.52
N ALA A 59 -22.44 7.67 -1.01
CA ALA A 59 -21.51 6.56 -1.13
C ALA A 59 -20.26 6.88 -1.98
N GLU A 60 -20.40 7.68 -3.04
CA GLU A 60 -19.27 8.06 -3.89
C GLU A 60 -18.20 8.83 -3.11
N GLY A 61 -18.62 9.87 -2.37
CA GLY A 61 -17.70 10.63 -1.55
C GLY A 61 -17.15 9.84 -0.37
N ASP A 62 -17.95 8.95 0.23
CA ASP A 62 -17.48 8.07 1.29
C ASP A 62 -16.38 7.13 0.78
N VAL A 63 -16.55 6.55 -0.41
CA VAL A 63 -15.54 5.72 -1.06
C VAL A 63 -14.28 6.54 -1.37
N ALA A 64 -14.42 7.75 -1.93
CA ALA A 64 -13.28 8.60 -2.25
C ALA A 64 -12.47 8.98 -0.99
N ARG A 65 -13.15 9.39 0.09
CA ARG A 65 -12.52 9.71 1.38
C ARG A 65 -11.78 8.52 1.98
N ASN A 66 -12.43 7.35 2.02
CA ASN A 66 -11.83 6.14 2.56
C ASN A 66 -10.64 5.65 1.72
N ARG A 67 -10.70 5.79 0.39
CA ARG A 67 -9.57 5.48 -0.50
C ARG A 67 -8.38 6.38 -0.22
N LEU A 68 -8.57 7.69 -0.14
CA LEU A 68 -7.46 8.59 0.15
C LEU A 68 -6.85 8.32 1.54
N ALA A 69 -7.70 8.07 2.54
CA ALA A 69 -7.24 7.69 3.88
C ALA A 69 -6.44 6.38 3.85
N ALA A 70 -6.89 5.37 3.10
CA ALA A 70 -6.16 4.12 2.93
C ALA A 70 -4.79 4.34 2.26
N ALA A 71 -4.72 5.14 1.20
CA ALA A 71 -3.46 5.49 0.55
C ALA A 71 -2.49 6.20 1.51
N GLN A 72 -2.99 7.12 2.35
CA GLN A 72 -2.20 7.81 3.36
C GLN A 72 -1.64 6.84 4.40
N VAL A 73 -2.46 5.95 4.95
CA VAL A 73 -2.03 5.00 5.99
C VAL A 73 -1.04 3.98 5.42
N LEU A 74 -1.33 3.41 4.25
CA LEU A 74 -0.48 2.40 3.62
C LEU A 74 0.89 2.97 3.20
N SER A 75 0.91 4.15 2.57
CA SER A 75 2.19 4.78 2.22
C SER A 75 3.01 5.14 3.47
N ALA A 76 2.38 5.58 4.56
CA ALA A 76 3.04 5.81 5.83
C ALA A 76 3.61 4.51 6.44
N SER A 77 2.85 3.42 6.41
CA SER A 77 3.32 2.10 6.85
C SER A 77 4.52 1.62 6.03
N ALA A 78 4.47 1.79 4.70
CA ALA A 78 5.58 1.49 3.81
C ALA A 78 6.84 2.29 4.19
N ALA A 79 6.71 3.60 4.40
CA ALA A 79 7.82 4.46 4.78
C ALA A 79 8.39 4.13 6.16
N ALA A 80 7.55 3.70 7.11
CA ALA A 80 7.99 3.27 8.43
C ALA A 80 8.82 1.98 8.37
N GLY A 81 8.45 1.06 7.48
CA GLY A 81 9.19 -0.19 7.29
C GLY A 81 10.37 -0.10 6.31
N SER A 82 10.42 0.91 5.44
CA SER A 82 11.57 1.21 4.58
C SER A 82 11.61 2.68 4.15
N ALA A 83 12.74 3.33 4.44
CA ALA A 83 12.96 4.74 4.09
C ALA A 83 12.88 5.02 2.57
N ALA A 84 13.04 4.00 1.72
CA ALA A 84 12.89 4.14 0.27
C ALA A 84 11.49 4.62 -0.15
N TYR A 85 10.45 4.32 0.64
CA TYR A 85 9.07 4.74 0.36
C TYR A 85 8.68 6.08 0.98
N LYS A 86 9.61 6.73 1.70
CA LYS A 86 9.36 8.05 2.30
C LYS A 86 8.88 9.11 1.28
N PRO A 87 9.42 9.21 0.05
CA PRO A 87 8.91 10.17 -0.93
C PRO A 87 7.43 9.97 -1.27
N LEU A 88 6.96 8.72 -1.37
CA LEU A 88 5.54 8.41 -1.62
C LEU A 88 4.67 8.90 -0.45
N ALA A 89 5.07 8.55 0.79
CA ALA A 89 4.34 8.94 1.99
C ALA A 89 4.29 10.46 2.18
N ASP A 90 5.39 11.15 1.95
CA ASP A 90 5.47 12.61 2.07
C ASP A 90 4.56 13.29 1.02
N ALA A 91 4.58 12.86 -0.24
CA ALA A 91 3.70 13.42 -1.28
C ALA A 91 2.21 13.25 -0.96
N VAL A 92 1.80 12.06 -0.51
CA VAL A 92 0.40 11.82 -0.10
C VAL A 92 0.03 12.67 1.12
N ARG A 93 0.87 12.68 2.16
CA ARG A 93 0.64 13.46 3.37
C ARG A 93 0.52 14.95 3.06
N ASP A 94 1.43 15.49 2.26
CA ASP A 94 1.48 16.93 1.99
C ASP A 94 0.20 17.40 1.27
N SER A 95 -0.36 16.58 0.39
CA SER A 95 -1.68 16.81 -0.21
C SER A 95 -2.81 16.78 0.81
N VAL A 96 -2.88 15.73 1.64
CA VAL A 96 -3.93 15.56 2.66
C VAL A 96 -3.89 16.69 3.69
N ASP A 97 -2.70 17.04 4.18
CA ASP A 97 -2.50 18.12 5.14
C ASP A 97 -2.92 19.47 4.56
N ARG A 98 -2.69 19.67 3.26
CA ARG A 98 -3.13 20.89 2.57
C ARG A 98 -4.64 20.93 2.42
N TYR A 99 -5.27 19.81 2.03
CA TYR A 99 -6.73 19.70 2.02
C TYR A 99 -7.31 19.97 3.41
N ALA A 100 -6.74 19.41 4.48
CA ALA A 100 -7.23 19.61 5.84
C ALA A 100 -7.19 21.09 6.29
N ARG A 101 -6.26 21.89 5.74
CA ARG A 101 -6.16 23.33 6.03
C ARG A 101 -7.07 24.18 5.16
N LEU A 102 -7.23 23.83 3.89
CA LEU A 102 -7.89 24.68 2.89
C LEU A 102 -9.29 24.18 2.50
N PHE A 103 -9.64 22.96 2.90
CA PHE A 103 -10.87 22.24 2.54
C PHE A 103 -11.08 22.12 1.02
N GLU A 104 -9.99 22.14 0.25
CA GLU A 104 -9.98 22.03 -1.21
C GLU A 104 -8.70 21.33 -1.69
N PHE A 105 -8.81 20.53 -2.77
CA PHE A 105 -7.66 20.11 -3.57
C PHE A 105 -7.25 21.23 -4.52
N ASP A 106 -6.53 22.22 -3.99
CA ASP A 106 -5.97 23.29 -4.79
C ASP A 106 -4.83 22.80 -5.70
N ALA A 107 -4.26 23.70 -6.51
CA ALA A 107 -3.22 23.34 -7.49
C ALA A 107 -2.03 22.60 -6.86
N LYS A 108 -1.62 22.98 -5.65
CA LYS A 108 -0.49 22.35 -4.97
C LYS A 108 -0.87 20.97 -4.41
N ALA A 109 -2.06 20.83 -3.81
CA ALA A 109 -2.53 19.53 -3.33
C ALA A 109 -2.68 18.52 -4.48
N ARG A 110 -3.12 18.98 -5.66
CA ARG A 110 -3.18 18.17 -6.89
C ARG A 110 -1.80 17.82 -7.42
N GLN A 111 -0.87 18.78 -7.38
CA GLN A 111 0.51 18.54 -7.76
C GLN A 111 1.16 17.46 -6.88
N ASP A 112 0.89 17.48 -5.57
CA ASP A 112 1.41 16.49 -4.63
C ASP A 112 0.82 15.09 -4.88
N LEU A 113 -0.46 14.98 -5.23
CA LEU A 113 -1.05 13.70 -5.66
C LEU A 113 -0.52 13.24 -7.01
N ALA A 114 -0.28 14.14 -7.96
CA ALA A 114 0.34 13.81 -9.24
C ALA A 114 1.77 13.29 -9.05
N GLU A 115 2.51 13.88 -8.11
CA GLU A 115 3.84 13.42 -7.71
C GLU A 115 3.78 12.03 -7.07
N ALA A 116 2.83 11.79 -6.16
CA ALA A 116 2.61 10.46 -5.59
C ALA A 116 2.32 9.41 -6.69
N ARG A 117 1.44 9.73 -7.65
CA ARG A 117 1.13 8.86 -8.80
C ARG A 117 2.37 8.64 -9.69
N ARG A 118 3.21 9.66 -9.88
CA ARG A 118 4.47 9.53 -10.64
C ARG A 118 5.44 8.58 -9.96
N ILE A 119 5.59 8.67 -8.63
CA ILE A 119 6.42 7.75 -7.84
C ILE A 119 5.87 6.32 -7.99
N CYS A 120 4.55 6.13 -7.91
CA CYS A 120 3.91 4.84 -8.13
C CYS A 120 4.23 4.21 -9.49
N GLY A 121 4.41 5.01 -10.55
CA GLY A 121 4.83 4.52 -11.87
C GLY A 121 6.28 4.02 -11.93
N THR A 122 7.06 4.19 -10.86
CA THR A 122 8.46 3.77 -10.75
C THR A 122 8.71 2.67 -9.71
N LEU A 123 7.65 2.22 -9.02
CA LEU A 123 7.70 1.16 -8.01
C LEU A 123 7.59 -0.23 -8.63
#